data_AF-A0AAV4SUZ1-F1
#
_entry.id   AF-A0AAV4SUZ1-F1
#
_cell.length_a   1.000
_cell.length_b   1.000
_cell.length_c   1.000
_cell.angle_alpha   90.00
_cell.angle_beta   90.00
_cell.angle_gamma   90.00
#
_symmetry.space_group_name_H-M   'P 1'
#
loop_
_entity.id
_entity.type
_entity.pdbx_description
1 polymer ?
#
loop_
_entity_poly.entity_id
_entity_poly.type
_entity_poly.pdbx_seq_one_letter_code
_entity_poly.pdbx_strand_id
1 'polypeptide(L)'
;MLSMLALVGFLFVGNLFVFHVQNMLRNQTTFEKNTGSRIYDLGWKQNIVECLGENYIRVFICPLCVSPLPSDGLSFVAHQNAPPPLKVARNNLRQRHS
;
A
#
# COMPACT_ATOMS: atom_id res chain seq x y z
N MET A 1 33.95 -12.49 -6.84
CA MET A 1 33.38 -11.13 -6.86
C MET A 1 31.94 -11.10 -7.36
N LEU A 2 31.61 -11.74 -8.49
CA LEU A 2 30.23 -11.83 -9.00
C LEU A 2 29.22 -12.39 -7.97
N SER A 3 29.63 -13.40 -7.18
CA SER A 3 28.81 -14.02 -6.13
C SER A 3 28.51 -13.09 -4.95
N MET A 4 29.48 -12.26 -4.55
CA MET A 4 29.30 -11.30 -3.45
C MET A 4 28.36 -10.16 -3.86
N LEU A 5 28.50 -9.67 -5.10
CA LEU A 5 27.59 -8.67 -5.66
C LEU A 5 26.16 -9.23 -5.76
N ALA A 6 26.01 -10.48 -6.20
CA ALA A 6 24.71 -11.15 -6.25
C ALA A 6 24.07 -11.30 -4.86
N LEU A 7 24.86 -11.68 -3.85
CA LEU A 7 24.36 -11.82 -2.47
C LEU A 7 23.89 -10.46 -1.91
N VAL A 8 24.69 -9.41 -2.06
CA VAL A 8 24.32 -8.06 -1.60
C VAL A 8 23.08 -7.55 -2.33
N GLY A 9 23.03 -7.72 -3.65
CA GLY A 9 21.86 -7.36 -4.45
C GLY A 9 20.61 -8.12 -4.02
N PHE A 10 20.72 -9.43 -3.78
CA PHE A 10 19.62 -10.26 -3.30
C PHE A 10 19.11 -9.81 -1.94
N LEU A 11 19.99 -9.54 -0.98
CA LEU A 11 19.61 -9.06 0.35
C LEU A 11 18.95 -7.68 0.29
N PHE A 12 19.46 -6.78 -0.55
CA PHE A 12 18.90 -5.44 -0.73
C PHE A 12 17.49 -5.49 -1.34
N VAL A 13 17.35 -6.19 -2.48
CA VAL A 13 16.05 -6.34 -3.17
C VAL A 13 15.07 -7.14 -2.32
N GLY A 14 15.54 -8.17 -1.61
CA GLY A 14 14.72 -8.96 -0.68
C GLY A 14 14.15 -8.11 0.46
N ASN A 15 14.96 -7.22 1.05
CA ASN A 15 14.46 -6.29 2.08
C ASN A 15 13.41 -5.32 1.53
N LEU A 16 13.65 -4.75 0.34
CA LEU A 16 12.67 -3.89 -0.32
C LEU A 16 11.38 -4.65 -0.64
N PHE A 17 11.49 -5.88 -1.12
CA PHE A 17 10.35 -6.74 -1.40
C PHE A 17 9.51 -6.97 -0.14
N VAL A 18 10.14 -7.36 0.99
CA VAL A 18 9.44 -7.54 2.27
C VAL A 18 8.78 -6.23 2.72
N PHE A 19 9.47 -5.10 2.59
CA PHE A 19 8.90 -3.79 2.92
C PHE A 19 7.64 -3.47 2.10
N HIS A 20 7.67 -3.70 0.79
CA HIS A 20 6.52 -3.47 -0.08
C HIS A 20 5.39 -4.46 0.17
N VAL A 21 5.69 -5.73 0.43
CA VAL A 21 4.68 -6.74 0.82
C VAL A 21 3.99 -6.32 2.12
N GLN A 22 4.73 -5.85 3.12
CA GLN A 22 4.13 -5.37 4.37
C GLN A 22 3.21 -4.15 4.15
N ASN A 23 3.59 -3.25 3.25
CA ASN A 23 2.77 -2.09 2.90
C ASN A 23 1.50 -2.52 2.17
N MET A 24 1.61 -3.46 1.23
CA MET A 24 0.48 -4.05 0.50
C MET A 24 -0.49 -4.77 1.44
N LEU A 25 0.02 -5.60 2.37
CA LEU A 25 -0.80 -6.34 3.33
C LEU A 25 -1.56 -5.44 4.32
N ARG A 26 -1.14 -4.18 4.48
CA ARG A 26 -1.80 -3.19 5.35
C ARG A 26 -2.55 -2.11 4.56
N ASN A 27 -2.53 -2.19 3.22
CA ASN A 27 -3.06 -1.19 2.32
C ASN A 27 -2.58 0.24 2.65
N GLN A 28 -1.26 0.40 2.78
CA GLN A 28 -0.63 1.68 3.14
C GLN A 28 0.38 2.12 2.09
N THR A 29 0.43 3.42 1.86
CA THR A 29 1.57 4.07 1.20
C THR A 29 2.73 4.29 2.18
N THR A 30 3.95 4.49 1.67
CA THR A 30 5.11 4.83 2.51
C THR A 30 4.87 6.12 3.32
N PHE A 31 4.16 7.09 2.73
CA PHE A 31 3.76 8.31 3.43
C PHE A 31 2.85 8.00 4.63
N GLU A 32 1.80 7.21 4.41
CA GLU A 32 0.86 6.81 5.47
C GLU A 32 1.55 6.01 6.57
N LYS A 33 2.44 5.09 6.21
CA LYS A 33 3.25 4.33 7.16
C LYS A 33 4.11 5.23 8.04
N ASN A 34 4.80 6.22 7.45
CA ASN A 34 5.61 7.17 8.20
C ASN A 34 4.77 8.05 9.15
N THR A 35 3.52 8.31 8.79
CA THR A 35 2.58 9.07 9.62
C THR A 35 1.75 8.20 10.58
N GLY A 36 1.96 6.88 10.58
CA GLY A 36 1.23 5.94 11.44
C GLY A 36 -0.24 5.71 11.07
N SER A 37 -0.70 6.15 9.90
CA SER A 37 -2.11 6.08 9.50
C SER A 37 -2.47 4.73 8.85
N ARG A 38 -3.44 4.00 9.42
CA ARG A 38 -3.97 2.72 8.90
C ARG A 38 -5.44 2.82 8.49
N ILE A 39 -5.84 3.99 7.99
CA ILE A 39 -7.25 4.30 7.70
C ILE A 39 -7.85 3.34 6.64
N TYR A 40 -7.04 2.89 5.69
CA TYR A 40 -7.45 2.05 4.57
C TYR A 40 -7.17 0.56 4.76
N ASP A 41 -6.76 0.14 5.96
CA ASP A 41 -6.54 -1.29 6.26
C ASP A 41 -7.89 -1.99 6.46
N LEU A 42 -8.27 -2.83 5.49
CA LEU A 42 -9.54 -3.58 5.46
C LEU A 42 -9.33 -5.07 5.77
N GLY A 43 -8.13 -5.44 6.20
CA GLY A 43 -7.70 -6.82 6.41
C GLY A 43 -6.91 -7.39 5.23
N TRP A 44 -5.95 -8.27 5.52
CA TRP A 44 -4.92 -8.72 4.58
C TRP A 44 -5.47 -9.22 3.23
N LYS A 45 -6.57 -9.97 3.23
CA LYS A 45 -7.16 -10.52 1.99
C LYS A 45 -7.75 -9.40 1.13
N GLN A 46 -8.50 -8.49 1.74
CA GLN A 46 -9.12 -7.37 1.03
C GLN A 46 -8.05 -6.40 0.53
N ASN A 47 -7.02 -6.15 1.33
CA ASN A 47 -5.89 -5.30 0.97
C ASN A 47 -5.12 -5.84 -0.26
N ILE A 48 -4.98 -7.17 -0.38
CA ILE A 48 -4.39 -7.79 -1.57
C ILE A 48 -5.28 -7.56 -2.80
N VAL A 49 -6.59 -7.71 -2.67
CA VAL A 49 -7.55 -7.50 -3.76
C VAL A 49 -7.60 -6.02 -4.18
N GLU A 50 -7.56 -5.09 -3.23
CA GLU A 50 -7.45 -3.65 -3.52
C GLU A 50 -6.19 -3.31 -4.30
N CYS A 51 -5.06 -3.97 -4.00
CA CYS A 51 -3.78 -3.67 -4.65
C CYS A 51 -3.59 -4.39 -6.00
N LEU A 52 -4.00 -5.65 -6.11
CA LEU A 52 -3.72 -6.52 -7.26
C LEU A 52 -4.97 -6.86 -8.09
N GLY A 53 -6.15 -6.42 -7.65
CA GLY A 53 -7.43 -6.72 -8.28
C GLY A 53 -7.98 -8.11 -7.96
N GLU A 54 -9.17 -8.40 -8.49
CA GLU A 54 -9.88 -9.67 -8.23
C GLU A 54 -9.09 -10.90 -8.68
N ASN A 55 -8.28 -10.75 -9.73
CA ASN A 55 -7.48 -11.82 -10.33
C ASN A 55 -6.01 -11.79 -9.88
N TYR A 56 -5.73 -11.42 -8.63
CA TYR A 56 -4.37 -11.24 -8.10
C TYR A 56 -3.42 -12.41 -8.36
N ILE A 57 -3.92 -13.66 -8.40
CA ILE A 57 -3.11 -14.85 -8.73
C ILE A 57 -2.54 -14.77 -10.15
N ARG A 58 -3.32 -14.28 -11.13
CA ARG A 58 -2.90 -14.16 -12.53
C ARG A 58 -1.82 -13.08 -12.71
N VAL A 59 -1.91 -12.00 -11.93
CA VAL A 59 -0.93 -10.91 -11.93
C VAL A 59 0.46 -11.39 -11.53
N PHE A 60 0.55 -12.34 -10.60
CA PHE A 60 1.85 -12.94 -10.21
C PHE A 60 2.50 -13.78 -11.31
N ILE A 61 1.71 -14.39 -12.19
CA ILE A 61 2.21 -15.22 -13.29
C ILE A 61 2.58 -14.35 -14.49
N CYS A 62 1.75 -13.34 -14.78
CA CYS A 62 1.96 -12.43 -15.90
C CYS A 62 1.54 -11.00 -15.49
N PRO A 63 2.49 -10.05 -15.44
CA PRO A 63 2.20 -8.68 -15.05
C PRO A 63 1.34 -7.93 -16.08
N LEU A 64 1.22 -8.46 -17.30
CA LEU A 64 0.40 -7.89 -18.38
C LEU A 64 -1.03 -8.45 -18.38
N CYS A 65 -1.37 -9.37 -17.47
CA CYS A 65 -2.74 -9.85 -17.36
C CYS A 65 -3.64 -8.76 -16.78
N VAL A 66 -4.80 -8.59 -17.40
CA VAL A 66 -5.85 -7.69 -16.89
C VAL A 66 -6.38 -8.25 -15.56
N SER A 67 -6.24 -7.46 -14.51
CA SER A 67 -6.87 -7.70 -13.21
C SER A 67 -7.63 -6.43 -12.83
N PRO A 68 -8.98 -6.43 -12.85
CA PRO A 68 -9.75 -5.24 -12.53
C PRO A 68 -9.55 -4.88 -11.06
N LEU A 69 -9.16 -3.63 -10.80
CA LEU A 69 -9.07 -3.09 -9.45
C LEU A 69 -10.46 -2.64 -9.00
N PRO A 70 -10.82 -2.85 -7.71
CA PRO A 70 -12.10 -2.43 -7.16
C PRO A 70 -12.22 -0.91 -6.98
N SER A 71 -11.09 -0.19 -6.91
CA SER A 71 -11.03 1.26 -6.72
C SER A 71 -10.75 2.00 -8.04
N ASP A 72 -11.30 3.21 -8.15
CA ASP A 72 -11.06 4.18 -9.23
C ASP A 72 -9.73 4.96 -9.07
N GLY A 73 -9.00 4.73 -7.98
CA GLY A 73 -7.76 5.43 -7.64
C GLY A 73 -7.96 6.83 -7.06
N LEU A 74 -9.21 7.29 -6.92
CA LEU A 74 -9.58 8.59 -6.32
C LEU A 74 -10.31 8.41 -4.99
N SER A 75 -11.07 7.32 -4.87
CA SER A 75 -11.94 6.98 -3.76
C SER A 75 -11.52 5.64 -3.16
N PHE A 76 -11.19 5.65 -1.88
CA PHE A 76 -10.73 4.46 -1.15
C PHE A 76 -11.65 4.19 0.04
N VAL A 77 -11.99 2.92 0.25
CA VAL A 77 -12.80 2.50 1.39
C VAL A 77 -11.95 2.60 2.66
N ALA A 78 -12.38 3.44 3.58
CA ALA A 78 -11.82 3.52 4.92
C ALA A 78 -12.51 2.54 5.85
N HIS A 79 -11.77 2.01 6.84
CA HIS A 79 -12.41 1.24 7.91
C HIS A 79 -13.33 2.16 8.75
N GLN A 80 -14.42 1.61 9.30
CA GLN A 80 -15.53 2.38 9.88
C GLN A 80 -15.15 3.37 11.00
N ASN A 81 -14.11 3.09 11.78
CA ASN A 81 -13.68 3.97 12.88
C ASN A 81 -12.45 4.80 12.52
N ALA A 82 -12.20 5.02 11.23
CA ALA A 82 -11.02 5.73 10.79
C ALA A 82 -11.05 7.21 11.20
N PRO A 83 -9.96 7.74 11.80
CA PRO A 83 -9.81 9.17 11.95
C PRO A 83 -9.77 9.86 10.57
N PRO A 84 -10.10 11.16 10.48
CA PRO A 84 -10.07 11.88 9.21
C PRO A 84 -8.67 11.79 8.57
N PRO A 85 -8.57 11.69 7.23
CA PRO A 85 -7.29 11.63 6.54
C PRO A 85 -6.39 12.80 6.92
N LEU A 86 -5.08 12.57 7.02
CA LEU A 86 -4.13 13.58 7.50
C LEU A 86 -4.18 14.89 6.71
N LYS A 87 -4.44 14.83 5.40
CA LYS A 87 -4.63 16.02 4.56
C LYS A 87 -5.84 16.86 5.02
N VAL A 88 -6.94 16.18 5.33
CA VAL A 88 -8.18 16.81 5.83
C VAL A 88 -7.93 17.37 7.23
N ALA A 89 -7.33 16.59 8.13
CA ALA A 89 -6.99 17.03 9.48
C ALA A 89 -6.09 18.28 9.47
N ARG A 90 -5.06 18.32 8.62
CA ARG A 90 -4.15 19.46 8.48
C ARG A 90 -4.86 20.71 7.93
N ASN A 91 -5.75 20.55 6.95
CA ASN A 91 -6.51 21.67 6.38
C ASN A 91 -7.49 22.26 7.41
N ASN A 92 -8.18 21.41 8.17
CA ASN A 92 -9.08 21.84 9.24
C ASN A 92 -8.33 22.63 10.33
N LEU A 93 -7.11 22.20 10.69
CA LEU A 93 -6.26 22.94 11.62
C LEU A 93 -5.88 24.31 11.06
N ARG A 94 -5.49 24.39 9.78
CA ARG A 94 -5.17 25.67 9.13
C ARG A 94 -6.36 26.64 9.13
N GLN A 95 -7.56 26.15 8.82
CA GLN A 95 -8.77 26.97 8.80
C GLN A 95 -9.20 27.48 10.18
N ARG A 96 -8.85 26.76 11.26
CA ARG A 96 -9.11 27.22 12.64
C ARG A 96 -8.23 28.37 13.11
N HIS A 97 -7.12 28.63 12.41
CA HIS A 97 -6.15 29.67 12.77
C HIS A 97 -6.18 30.88 11.81
N SER A 98 -7.17 30.97 10.91
CA SER A 98 -7.48 32.15 10.07
C SER A 98 -8.76 32.80 10.55
#